data_AF-A0A6N7G421-F1
#
_entry.id   AF-A0A6N7G421-F1
#
_cell.length_a   1.000
_cell.length_b   1.000
_cell.length_c   1.000
_cell.angle_alpha   90.00
_cell.angle_beta   90.00
_cell.angle_gamma   90.00
#
_symmetry.space_group_name_H-M   'P 1'
#
loop_
_entity.id
_entity.type
_entity.pdbx_description
1 polymer ?
#
loop_
_entity_poly.entity_id
_entity_poly.type
_entity_poly.pdbx_seq_one_letter_code
_entity_poly.pdbx_strand_id
1 'polypeptide(L)'
;MTCEECREQLSARLDGEETPCLRADVDAHLAACDACREWQDAAARVTRLARMAVARPGPDLVDAVLAARPARRCGTSRSASGSCGSRSGSPTLRGSCRRLGAFVLALTVRRRQPRPGPESRITADGIQPAPRRHAA
;
A
#
# COMPACT_ATOMS: atom_id res chain seq x y z
N MET A 1 5.13 -18.92 -8.06
CA MET A 1 5.34 -18.39 -6.70
C MET A 1 4.44 -19.09 -5.70
N THR A 2 4.88 -19.19 -4.46
CA THR A 2 4.11 -19.73 -3.34
C THR A 2 3.09 -18.70 -2.84
N CYS A 3 2.12 -19.14 -2.02
CA CYS A 3 1.16 -18.22 -1.39
C CYS A 3 1.86 -17.24 -0.43
N GLU A 4 2.96 -17.63 0.21
CA GLU A 4 3.72 -16.76 1.10
C GLU A 4 4.39 -15.63 0.31
N GLU A 5 5.13 -15.96 -0.74
CA GLU A 5 5.75 -14.99 -1.65
C GLU A 5 4.71 -14.04 -2.26
N CYS A 6 3.55 -14.58 -2.65
CA CYS A 6 2.45 -13.78 -3.19
C CYS A 6 1.95 -12.76 -2.14
N ARG A 7 1.70 -13.19 -0.90
CA ARG A 7 1.23 -12.31 0.19
C ARG A 7 2.25 -11.23 0.52
N GLU A 8 3.55 -11.56 0.55
CA GLU A 8 4.61 -10.57 0.73
C GLU A 8 4.58 -9.50 -0.36
N GLN A 9 4.51 -9.91 -1.63
CA GLN A 9 4.46 -8.96 -2.74
C GLN A 9 3.17 -8.15 -2.78
N LEU A 10 2.04 -8.73 -2.40
CA LEU A 10 0.78 -8.00 -2.26
C LEU A 10 0.83 -6.97 -1.12
N SER A 11 1.49 -7.28 0.00
CA SER A 11 1.76 -6.30 1.06
C SER A 11 2.61 -5.15 0.52
N ALA A 12 3.72 -5.48 -0.16
CA ALA A 12 4.59 -4.49 -0.77
C ALA A 12 3.83 -3.60 -1.77
N ARG A 13 2.92 -4.16 -2.59
CA ARG A 13 2.02 -3.39 -3.46
C ARG A 13 1.14 -2.41 -2.70
N LEU A 14 0.55 -2.81 -1.57
CA LEU A 14 -0.29 -1.93 -0.75
C LEU A 14 0.51 -0.76 -0.17
N ASP A 15 1.79 -0.98 0.12
CA ASP A 15 2.72 0.03 0.64
C ASP A 15 3.43 0.84 -0.45
N GLY A 16 3.21 0.52 -1.73
CA GLY A 16 3.86 1.20 -2.87
C GLY A 16 5.31 0.76 -3.09
N GLU A 17 5.72 -0.34 -2.46
CA GLU A 17 7.07 -0.92 -2.48
C GLU A 17 7.14 -2.16 -3.39
N GLU A 18 6.19 -2.33 -4.30
CA GLU A 18 6.15 -3.51 -5.17
C GLU A 18 7.42 -3.66 -6.02
N THR A 19 7.85 -4.91 -6.20
CA THR A 19 8.92 -5.23 -7.15
C THR A 19 8.32 -5.39 -8.55
N PRO A 20 8.58 -4.49 -9.52
CA PRO A 20 7.84 -4.48 -10.80
C PRO A 20 8.00 -5.74 -11.64
N CYS A 21 9.15 -6.42 -11.57
CA CYS A 21 9.38 -7.65 -12.32
C CYS A 21 8.61 -8.86 -11.80
N LEU A 22 8.12 -8.82 -10.56
CA LEU A 22 7.28 -9.87 -9.97
C LEU A 22 5.78 -9.64 -10.23
N ARG A 23 5.41 -8.54 -10.91
CA ARG A 23 4.00 -8.17 -11.07
C ARG A 23 3.20 -9.24 -11.81
N ALA A 24 3.74 -9.71 -12.93
CA ALA A 24 3.10 -10.73 -13.76
C ALA A 24 2.90 -12.06 -13.00
N ASP A 25 3.89 -12.48 -12.20
CA ASP A 25 3.80 -13.73 -11.44
C ASP A 25 2.75 -13.66 -10.32
N VAL A 26 2.65 -12.53 -9.63
CA VAL A 26 1.58 -12.29 -8.64
C VAL A 26 0.21 -12.27 -9.32
N ASP A 27 0.09 -11.61 -10.47
CA ASP A 27 -1.20 -11.53 -11.19
C ASP A 27 -1.63 -12.91 -11.69
N ALA A 28 -0.69 -13.74 -12.17
CA ALA A 28 -0.94 -15.13 -12.52
C ALA A 28 -1.36 -15.97 -11.30
N HIS A 29 -0.73 -15.77 -10.14
CA HIS A 29 -1.12 -16.45 -8.91
C HIS A 29 -2.52 -16.03 -8.44
N LEU A 30 -2.83 -14.73 -8.52
CA LEU A 30 -4.14 -14.18 -8.19
C LEU A 30 -5.25 -14.67 -9.13
N ALA A 31 -4.94 -15.09 -10.36
CA ALA A 31 -5.92 -15.72 -11.24
C ALA A 31 -6.29 -17.14 -10.75
N ALA A 32 -5.34 -17.86 -10.16
CA ALA A 32 -5.49 -19.27 -9.79
C ALA A 32 -5.85 -19.52 -8.31
N CYS A 33 -5.67 -18.54 -7.40
CA CYS A 33 -5.78 -18.76 -5.95
C CYS A 33 -6.81 -17.83 -5.29
N ASP A 34 -7.97 -18.38 -4.94
CA ASP A 34 -9.02 -17.68 -4.18
C ASP A 34 -8.54 -17.17 -2.81
N ALA A 35 -7.79 -17.98 -2.08
CA ALA A 35 -7.32 -17.62 -0.74
C ALA A 35 -6.39 -16.39 -0.76
N CYS A 36 -5.64 -16.16 -1.83
CA CYS A 36 -4.82 -14.95 -1.99
C CYS A 36 -5.65 -13.74 -2.42
N ARG A 37 -6.74 -13.92 -3.19
CA ARG A 37 -7.70 -12.85 -3.52
C ARG A 37 -8.41 -12.36 -2.26
N GLU A 38 -8.95 -13.29 -1.46
CA GLU A 38 -9.61 -12.97 -0.19
C GLU A 38 -8.66 -12.28 0.80
N TRP A 39 -7.43 -12.78 0.89
CA TRP A 39 -6.40 -12.16 1.71
C TRP A 39 -6.08 -10.73 1.24
N GLN A 40 -5.98 -10.50 -0.06
CA GLN A 40 -5.72 -9.17 -0.63
C GLN A 40 -6.82 -8.17 -0.24
N ASP A 41 -8.08 -8.58 -0.34
CA ASP A 41 -9.23 -7.73 0.02
C ASP A 41 -9.23 -7.40 1.52
N ALA A 42 -8.95 -8.39 2.36
CA ALA A 42 -8.84 -8.20 3.81
C ALA A 42 -7.67 -7.26 4.17
N ALA A 43 -6.50 -7.47 3.58
CA ALA A 43 -5.32 -6.63 3.78
C ALA A 43 -5.58 -5.19 3.32
N ALA A 44 -6.15 -4.98 2.13
CA ALA A 44 -6.50 -3.66 1.63
C ALA A 44 -7.47 -2.90 2.54
N ARG A 45 -8.43 -3.61 3.15
CA ARG A 45 -9.34 -3.04 4.15
C ARG A 45 -8.59 -2.57 5.40
N VAL A 46 -7.73 -3.41 5.96
CA VAL A 46 -6.94 -3.07 7.15
C VAL A 46 -5.99 -1.90 6.87
N THR A 47 -5.27 -1.93 5.75
CA THR A 47 -4.36 -0.84 5.35
C THR A 47 -5.07 0.50 5.23
N ARG A 48 -6.29 0.51 4.66
CA ARG A 48 -7.10 1.73 4.57
C ARG A 48 -7.46 2.27 5.95
N LEU A 49 -7.96 1.41 6.85
CA LEU A 49 -8.33 1.81 8.19
C LEU A 49 -7.13 2.31 8.99
N ALA A 50 -5.97 1.66 8.85
CA ALA A 50 -4.75 2.04 9.55
C ALA A 50 -4.18 3.40 9.08
N ARG A 51 -4.37 3.76 7.82
CA ARG A 51 -3.90 5.03 7.25
C ARG A 51 -4.86 6.21 7.49
N MET A 52 -6.10 5.94 7.85
CA MET A 52 -7.09 6.97 8.14
C MET A 52 -6.93 7.47 9.57
N ALA A 53 -6.90 8.79 9.72
CA ALA A 53 -7.00 9.47 11.01
C ALA A 53 -8.10 10.54 10.92
N VAL A 54 -8.71 10.88 12.06
CA VAL A 54 -9.63 12.00 12.13
C VAL A 54 -8.86 13.28 11.78
N ALA A 55 -9.33 13.99 10.77
CA ALA A 55 -8.73 15.26 10.37
C ALA A 55 -8.88 16.28 11.50
N ARG A 56 -7.80 16.96 11.84
CA ARG A 56 -7.86 18.12 12.72
C ARG A 56 -8.62 19.25 12.01
N PRO A 57 -9.46 20.04 12.71
CA PRO A 57 -10.07 21.23 12.12
C PRO A 57 -9.00 22.15 11.51
N GLY A 58 -9.26 22.61 10.28
CA GLY A 58 -8.36 23.46 9.49
C GLY A 58 -9.16 24.28 8.47
N PRO A 59 -8.52 25.24 7.79
CA PRO A 59 -9.18 26.05 6.77
C PRO A 59 -9.66 25.15 5.61
N ASP A 60 -10.79 25.52 5.01
CA ASP A 60 -11.24 24.87 3.78
C ASP A 60 -10.36 25.32 2.61
N LEU A 61 -9.63 24.37 2.02
CA LEU A 61 -8.72 24.60 0.92
C LEU A 61 -9.25 24.06 -0.41
N VAL A 62 -10.51 23.62 -0.48
CA VAL A 62 -11.09 22.99 -1.67
C VAL A 62 -10.93 23.89 -2.90
N ASP A 63 -11.35 25.14 -2.82
CA ASP A 63 -11.25 26.08 -3.95
C ASP A 63 -9.80 26.38 -4.34
N ALA A 64 -8.92 26.58 -3.35
CA ALA A 64 -7.51 26.86 -3.60
C ALA A 64 -6.79 25.70 -4.31
N VAL A 65 -7.07 24.46 -3.90
CA VAL A 65 -6.51 23.26 -4.53
C VAL A 65 -7.06 23.05 -5.94
N LEU A 66 -8.36 23.27 -6.14
CA LEU A 66 -8.98 23.15 -7.46
C LEU A 66 -8.46 24.21 -8.44
N ALA A 67 -8.24 25.44 -7.97
CA ALA A 67 -7.64 26.50 -8.78
C ALA A 67 -6.17 26.22 -9.15
N ALA A 68 -5.42 25.53 -8.29
CA ALA A 68 -4.01 25.21 -8.51
C ALA A 68 -3.77 24.04 -9.48
N ARG A 69 -4.82 23.38 -9.99
CA ARG A 69 -4.68 22.20 -10.84
C ARG A 69 -4.01 22.56 -12.16
N PRO A 70 -2.92 21.89 -12.58
CA PRO A 70 -2.29 22.18 -13.86
C PRO A 70 -3.29 21.91 -14.99
N ALA A 71 -3.36 22.81 -15.96
CA ALA A 71 -4.13 22.58 -17.18
C ALA A 71 -3.69 21.25 -17.78
N ARG A 72 -4.65 20.38 -18.12
CA ARG A 72 -4.35 19.13 -18.83
C ARG A 72 -3.55 19.53 -20.06
N ARG A 73 -2.33 19.03 -20.19
CA ARG A 73 -1.57 19.18 -21.43
C ARG A 73 -2.39 18.50 -22.51
N CYS A 74 -3.07 19.30 -23.34
CA CYS A 74 -3.58 18.83 -24.60
C CYS A 74 -2.32 18.45 -25.39
N GLY A 75 -2.04 17.15 -25.45
CA GLY A 75 -1.04 16.64 -26.38
C GLY A 75 -1.47 17.14 -27.75
N THR A 76 -0.56 17.81 -28.46
CA THR A 76 -0.74 18.21 -29.85
C THR A 76 -1.20 16.99 -30.65
N SER A 77 -2.51 16.82 -30.78
CA SER A 77 -3.07 16.01 -31.84
C SER A 77 -2.74 16.79 -33.10
N ARG A 78 -1.66 16.37 -33.75
CA ARG A 78 -1.33 16.74 -35.12
C ARG A 78 -2.59 16.47 -35.97
N SER A 79 -3.42 17.48 -36.13
CA SER A 79 -4.38 17.52 -37.23
C SER A 79 -3.53 17.58 -38.50
N ALA A 80 -3.66 16.52 -39.28
CA ALA A 80 -2.97 16.36 -40.54
C ALA A 80 -3.50 17.39 -41.56
N SER A 81 -2.70 18.42 -41.81
CA SER A 81 -2.65 19.14 -43.08
C SER A 81 -1.42 20.05 -43.09
N GLY A 82 -0.32 19.58 -43.67
CA GLY A 82 0.90 20.37 -43.84
C GLY A 82 2.17 19.52 -43.85
N SER A 83 2.75 19.33 -45.03
CA SER A 83 3.89 18.47 -45.36
C SER A 83 5.26 18.95 -44.82
N CYS A 84 6.15 17.96 -44.78
CA CYS A 84 7.62 17.99 -44.87
C CYS A 84 8.46 18.14 -43.58
N GLY A 85 9.30 17.13 -43.35
CA GLY A 85 10.66 17.30 -42.85
C GLY A 85 10.88 17.24 -41.33
N SER A 86 11.08 16.03 -40.77
CA SER A 86 12.24 15.79 -39.89
C SER A 86 12.42 14.31 -39.58
N ARG A 87 13.69 13.91 -39.69
CA ARG A 87 14.19 12.53 -39.72
C ARG A 87 14.00 11.83 -38.37
N SER A 88 13.67 10.56 -38.50
CA SER A 88 13.77 9.51 -37.50
C SER A 88 15.18 9.37 -36.94
N GLY A 89 15.27 9.26 -35.62
CA GLY A 89 16.44 8.79 -34.90
C GLY A 89 16.03 8.24 -33.55
N SER A 90 15.47 7.02 -33.53
CA SER A 90 15.15 6.29 -32.29
C SER A 90 16.27 5.32 -31.96
N PRO A 91 17.01 5.50 -30.85
CA PRO A 91 17.81 4.41 -30.31
C PRO A 91 16.94 3.52 -29.43
N THR A 92 16.95 2.22 -29.74
CA THR A 92 16.44 1.15 -28.89
C THR A 92 17.25 1.07 -27.61
N LEU A 93 16.74 1.60 -26.49
CA LEU A 93 17.26 1.25 -25.17
C LEU A 93 16.64 -0.06 -24.70
N ARG A 94 17.43 -1.12 -24.88
CA ARG A 94 17.30 -2.41 -24.22
C ARG A 94 17.10 -2.19 -22.72
N GLY A 95 15.99 -2.72 -22.21
CA GLY A 95 15.65 -2.71 -20.79
C GLY A 95 16.77 -3.31 -19.96
N SER A 96 17.46 -2.45 -19.22
CA SER A 96 18.28 -2.85 -18.10
C SER A 96 17.48 -2.50 -16.85
N CYS A 97 16.99 -3.52 -16.14
CA CYS A 97 16.60 -3.37 -14.74
C CYS A 97 17.89 -3.08 -13.96
N ARG A 98 18.34 -1.82 -14.01
CA ARG A 98 19.28 -1.30 -13.04
C ARG A 98 18.56 -1.37 -11.70
N ARG A 99 19.07 -2.21 -10.80
CA ARG A 99 18.74 -2.22 -9.38
C ARG A 99 19.10 -0.83 -8.84
N LEU A 100 18.15 0.12 -8.91
CA LEU A 100 18.22 1.32 -8.11
C LEU A 100 17.81 0.89 -6.70
N GLY A 101 18.79 0.90 -5.81
CA GLY A 101 18.63 0.50 -4.43
C GLY A 101 17.61 1.37 -3.71
N ALA A 102 16.71 0.71 -2.99
CA ALA A 102 16.05 1.31 -1.84
C ALA A 102 16.96 1.13 -0.63
N PHE A 103 18.01 1.94 -0.56
CA PHE A 103 18.64 2.27 0.71
C PHE A 103 17.78 3.35 1.35
N VAL A 104 16.65 2.96 1.94
CA VAL A 104 15.95 3.78 2.93
C VAL A 104 15.86 2.98 4.22
N LEU A 105 16.92 3.17 4.98
CA LEU A 105 16.99 3.08 6.43
C LEU A 105 15.75 3.75 7.08
N ALA A 106 14.89 2.98 7.74
CA ALA A 106 14.01 3.50 8.79
C ALA A 106 13.56 2.40 9.76
N LEU A 107 14.38 2.20 10.79
CA LEU A 107 14.02 1.59 12.06
C LEU A 107 12.69 2.15 12.61
N THR A 108 11.53 1.56 12.31
CA THR A 108 10.31 1.78 13.13
C THR A 108 9.36 0.59 13.23
N VAL A 109 9.71 -0.63 12.80
CA VAL A 109 9.01 -1.83 13.31
C VAL A 109 9.60 -2.21 14.66
N ARG A 110 9.50 -1.27 15.61
CA ARG A 110 9.51 -1.62 17.03
C ARG A 110 8.21 -2.37 17.23
N ARG A 111 8.31 -3.70 17.12
CA ARG A 111 7.29 -4.67 17.53
C ARG A 111 6.55 -4.10 18.74
N ARG A 112 5.33 -3.59 18.54
CA ARG A 112 4.36 -3.48 19.64
C ARG A 112 4.00 -4.91 19.99
N GLN A 113 4.89 -5.56 20.73
CA GLN A 113 4.48 -6.72 21.49
C GLN A 113 3.31 -6.28 22.38
N PRO A 114 2.17 -6.97 22.36
CA PRO A 114 1.17 -6.77 23.40
C PRO A 114 1.88 -7.05 24.73
N ARG A 115 1.83 -6.09 25.65
CA ARG A 115 2.33 -6.33 27.02
C ARG A 115 1.51 -7.49 27.59
N PRO A 116 2.12 -8.55 28.13
CA PRO A 116 1.37 -9.51 28.92
C PRO A 116 0.90 -8.77 30.18
N GLY A 117 -0.40 -8.48 30.23
CA GLY A 117 -1.07 -8.08 31.47
C GLY A 117 -1.11 -9.27 32.45
N PRO A 118 -1.26 -9.03 33.75
CA PRO A 118 -1.32 -10.09 34.73
C PRO A 118 -2.47 -11.06 34.42
N GLU A 119 -2.16 -12.34 34.54
CA GLU A 119 -2.96 -13.51 34.20
C GLU A 119 -4.46 -13.35 34.54
N SER A 120 -5.29 -13.15 33.51
CA SER A 120 -6.72 -13.44 33.59
C SER A 120 -6.96 -14.76 32.85
N ARG A 121 -7.18 -15.83 33.62
CA ARG A 121 -7.63 -17.11 33.08
C ARG A 121 -9.04 -16.88 32.53
N ILE A 122 -9.21 -17.06 31.22
CA ILE A 122 -10.53 -17.15 30.60
C ILE A 122 -11.09 -18.52 30.99
N THR A 123 -12.01 -18.55 31.96
CA THR A 123 -12.91 -19.69 32.18
C THR A 123 -14.18 -19.45 31.36
N ALA A 124 -14.93 -20.51 31.07
CA ALA A 124 -16.10 -20.48 30.17
C ALA A 124 -17.27 -19.56 30.62
N ASP A 125 -17.15 -18.86 31.75
CA ASP A 125 -18.26 -18.19 32.45
C ASP A 125 -18.10 -16.65 32.58
N GLY A 126 -17.14 -16.03 31.87
CA GLY A 126 -16.97 -14.56 31.82
C GLY A 126 -16.05 -13.94 32.89
N ILE A 127 -15.80 -12.62 32.76
CA ILE A 127 -14.80 -11.86 33.54
C ILE A 127 -15.30 -11.60 34.97
N GLN A 128 -14.70 -12.22 35.99
CA GLN A 128 -14.95 -11.88 37.39
C GLN A 128 -13.96 -10.83 37.93
N PRO A 129 -14.41 -9.78 38.65
CA PRO A 129 -13.52 -8.82 39.31
C PRO A 129 -12.85 -9.41 40.56
N ALA A 130 -11.60 -9.00 40.81
CA ALA A 130 -10.77 -9.49 41.92
C ALA A 130 -11.39 -9.25 43.31
N PRO A 131 -11.13 -10.15 44.30
CA PRO A 131 -11.72 -10.03 45.63
C PRO A 131 -11.18 -8.80 46.38
N ARG A 132 -12.09 -7.99 46.92
CA ARG A 132 -11.75 -6.86 47.79
C ARG A 132 -11.18 -7.39 49.11
N ARG A 133 -9.91 -7.11 49.38
CA ARG A 133 -9.35 -7.31 50.73
C ARG A 133 -9.97 -6.24 51.63
N HIS A 134 -10.86 -6.65 52.53
CA HIS A 134 -11.26 -5.83 53.66
C HIS A 134 -10.06 -5.77 54.62
N ALA A 135 -9.50 -4.57 54.81
CA ALA A 135 -8.58 -4.30 55.90
C ALA A 135 -9.38 -4.30 57.21
N ALA A 136 -8.95 -5.12 58.16
CA ALA A 136 -9.37 -5.09 59.55
C ALA A 136 -8.40 -4.21 60.35
#